data_AF-A0A1C7MWC0-F1
#
_entry.id   AF-A0A1C7MWC0-F1
#
_cell.length_a   1.000
_cell.length_b   1.000
_cell.length_c   1.000
_cell.angle_alpha   90.00
_cell.angle_beta   90.00
_cell.angle_gamma   90.00
#
_symmetry.space_group_name_H-M   'P 1'
#
loop_
_entity.id
_entity.type
_entity.pdbx_description
1 polymer ?
#
loop_
_entity_poly.entity_id
_entity_poly.type
_entity_poly.pdbx_seq_one_letter_code
_entity_poly.pdbx_strand_id
1 'polypeptide(L)'
;MSVDIDWKKLNDDLASHVQEFLNTHFQKITKPSFIGDLAVTDFRWGTEAPHIEITNITDPFPEFYEDDNPDDTHSSHTPSNNLNNR
;
A
#
# COMPACT_ATOMS: atom_id res chain seq x y z
N MET A 1 -7.84 2.85 20.34
CA MET A 1 -9.24 2.38 20.15
C MET A 1 -9.18 1.14 19.30
N SER A 2 -9.76 0.00 19.70
CA SER A 2 -9.71 -1.22 18.88
C SER A 2 -10.70 -1.14 17.72
N VAL A 3 -10.34 -1.71 16.57
CA VAL A 3 -11.19 -1.80 15.39
C VAL A 3 -11.42 -3.25 15.05
N ASP A 4 -12.70 -3.61 14.94
CA ASP A 4 -13.10 -4.93 14.48
C ASP A 4 -13.21 -4.93 12.95
N ILE A 5 -12.34 -5.69 12.30
CA ILE A 5 -12.38 -5.91 10.86
C ILE A 5 -13.11 -7.21 10.56
N ASP A 6 -14.05 -7.16 9.62
CA ASP A 6 -14.73 -8.34 9.09
C ASP A 6 -13.78 -9.14 8.18
N TRP A 7 -12.94 -9.97 8.81
CA TRP A 7 -11.89 -10.74 8.14
C TRP A 7 -12.42 -11.68 7.06
N LYS A 8 -13.69 -12.09 7.16
CA LYS A 8 -14.35 -12.97 6.19
C LYS A 8 -14.61 -12.29 4.84
N LYS A 9 -14.55 -10.95 4.78
CA LYS A 9 -14.70 -10.20 3.53
C LYS A 9 -13.43 -10.15 2.70
N LEU A 10 -12.29 -10.60 3.23
CA LEU A 10 -11.08 -10.79 2.45
C LEU A 10 -11.26 -12.03 1.57
N ASN A 11 -11.68 -11.79 0.33
CA ASN A 11 -12.07 -12.83 -0.62
C ASN A 11 -10.89 -13.34 -1.47
N ASP A 12 -11.18 -14.35 -2.30
CA ASP A 12 -10.20 -15.00 -3.18
C ASP A 12 -9.69 -14.06 -4.29
N ASP A 13 -10.50 -13.09 -4.73
CA ASP A 13 -10.06 -12.08 -5.69
C ASP A 13 -8.93 -11.23 -5.09
N LEU A 14 -9.08 -10.76 -3.85
CA LEU A 14 -8.03 -9.99 -3.17
C LEU A 14 -6.81 -10.86 -2.89
N ALA A 15 -7.00 -12.14 -2.54
CA ALA A 15 -5.91 -13.10 -2.37
C ALA A 15 -5.09 -13.26 -3.66
N SER A 16 -5.78 -13.33 -4.80
CA SER A 16 -5.16 -13.44 -6.12
C SER A 16 -4.34 -12.19 -6.48
N HIS A 17 -4.84 -10.99 -6.15
CA HIS A 17 -4.08 -9.75 -6.33
C HIS A 17 -2.79 -9.73 -5.51
N VAL A 18 -2.82 -10.18 -4.25
CA VAL A 18 -1.60 -10.28 -3.42
C VAL A 18 -0.63 -11.32 -3.98
N GLN A 19 -1.14 -12.46 -4.45
CA GLN A 19 -0.32 -13.48 -5.10
C GLN A 19 0.40 -12.93 -6.34
N GLU A 20 -0.32 -12.20 -7.21
CA GLU A 20 0.26 -11.55 -8.40
C GLU A 20 1.28 -10.48 -8.03
N PHE A 21 0.98 -9.66 -7.02
CA PHE A 21 1.92 -8.66 -6.50
C PHE A 21 3.23 -9.30 -6.02
N LEU A 22 3.15 -10.37 -5.22
CA LEU A 22 4.33 -11.09 -4.72
C LEU A 22 5.11 -11.74 -5.87
N ASN A 23 4.44 -12.37 -6.82
CA ASN A 23 5.09 -12.96 -8.00
C ASN A 23 5.81 -11.90 -8.83
N THR A 24 5.18 -10.76 -9.08
CA THR A 24 5.80 -9.61 -9.77
C THR A 24 7.02 -9.10 -9.03
N HIS A 25 6.96 -9.05 -7.69
CA HIS A 25 8.10 -8.63 -6.87
C HIS A 25 9.25 -9.65 -6.94
N PHE A 26 8.97 -10.96 -6.82
CA PHE A 26 9.98 -12.01 -6.87
C PHE A 26 10.68 -12.14 -8.23
N GLN A 27 10.05 -11.70 -9.31
CA GLN A 27 10.68 -11.61 -10.62
C GLN A 27 11.69 -10.46 -10.71
N LYS A 28 11.50 -9.38 -9.95
CA LYS A 28 12.34 -8.17 -9.99
C LYS A 28 13.56 -8.24 -9.06
N ILE A 29 13.51 -9.08 -8.02
CA ILE A 29 14.63 -9.22 -7.07
C ILE A 29 15.76 -10.07 -7.64
N THR A 30 17.00 -9.76 -7.24
CA THR A 30 18.16 -10.60 -7.54
C THR A 30 18.08 -11.89 -6.74
N LYS A 31 18.07 -13.03 -7.44
CA LYS A 31 18.05 -14.36 -6.84
C LYS A 31 19.47 -14.95 -6.79
N PRO A 32 19.84 -15.70 -5.74
CA PRO A 32 21.07 -16.49 -5.71
C PRO A 32 21.12 -17.50 -6.87
N SER A 33 22.32 -17.84 -7.35
CA SER A 33 22.50 -18.69 -8.54
C SER A 33 21.96 -20.12 -8.44
N PHE A 34 21.70 -20.60 -7.22
CA PHE A 34 21.14 -21.92 -6.97
C PHE A 34 19.60 -21.94 -6.90
N ILE A 35 18.94 -20.77 -6.93
CA ILE A 35 17.48 -20.65 -6.96
C ILE A 35 17.04 -20.42 -8.40
N GLY A 36 16.22 -21.34 -8.92
CA GLY A 36 15.62 -21.24 -10.25
C GLY A 36 14.40 -20.31 -10.29
N ASP A 37 13.39 -20.73 -11.03
CA ASP A 37 12.12 -20.02 -11.07
C ASP A 37 11.38 -20.15 -9.74
N LEU A 38 10.92 -19.01 -9.23
CA LEU A 38 10.18 -18.90 -7.97
C LEU A 38 8.83 -18.31 -8.27
N ALA A 39 7.77 -19.00 -7.83
CA ALA A 39 6.41 -18.53 -7.93
C ALA A 39 5.63 -18.92 -6.67
N VAL A 40 4.79 -18.00 -6.20
CA VAL A 40 3.76 -18.23 -5.20
C VAL A 40 2.61 -18.97 -5.90
N THR A 41 2.33 -20.20 -5.45
CA THR A 41 1.29 -21.06 -6.03
C THR A 41 -0.08 -20.88 -5.40
N ASP A 42 -0.12 -20.47 -4.13
CA ASP A 42 -1.35 -20.25 -3.37
C ASP A 42 -1.11 -19.18 -2.30
N PHE A 43 -2.11 -18.36 -2.04
CA PHE A 43 -2.11 -17.36 -0.97
C PHE A 43 -3.44 -17.39 -0.25
N ARG A 44 -3.41 -17.44 1.09
CA ARG A 44 -4.61 -17.49 1.93
C ARG A 44 -4.47 -16.54 3.12
N TRP A 45 -5.53 -15.80 3.40
CA TRP A 45 -5.60 -14.84 4.53
C TRP A 45 -5.52 -15.49 5.92
N GLY A 46 -5.70 -16.81 6.00
CA GLY A 46 -5.87 -17.52 7.27
C GLY A 46 -7.25 -17.27 7.89
N THR A 47 -7.51 -17.92 9.02
CA THR A 47 -8.81 -17.88 9.70
C THR A 47 -8.86 -16.91 10.88
N GLU A 48 -7.71 -16.47 11.36
CA GLU A 48 -7.58 -15.61 12.53
C GLU A 48 -7.20 -14.19 12.10
N ALA A 49 -8.05 -13.22 12.47
CA ALA A 49 -7.79 -11.82 12.22
C ALA A 49 -6.74 -11.29 13.21
N PRO A 50 -5.86 -10.36 12.79
CA PRO A 50 -4.96 -9.69 13.71
C PRO A 50 -5.74 -8.73 14.64
N HIS A 51 -5.17 -8.45 15.81
CA HIS A 51 -5.66 -7.39 16.70
C HIS A 51 -5.19 -6.03 16.19
N ILE A 52 -6.12 -5.10 15.96
CA ILE A 52 -5.85 -3.79 15.35
C ILE A 52 -6.33 -2.67 16.27
N GLU A 53 -5.46 -1.70 16.52
CA GLU A 53 -5.75 -0.51 17.31
C GLU A 53 -5.44 0.76 16.52
N ILE A 54 -6.39 1.69 16.52
CA ILE A 54 -6.17 3.04 16.01
C ILE A 54 -5.23 3.77 16.98
N THR A 55 -4.07 4.15 16.45
CA THR A 55 -3.07 4.97 17.13
C THR A 55 -3.21 6.45 16.76
N ASN A 56 -3.48 6.75 15.49
CA ASN A 56 -3.67 8.11 14.98
C ASN A 56 -4.54 8.10 13.72
N ILE A 57 -5.26 9.19 13.46
CA ILE A 57 -6.00 9.45 12.22
C ILE A 57 -5.58 10.83 11.75
N THR A 58 -4.93 10.90 10.59
CA THR A 58 -4.40 12.13 10.00
C THR A 58 -4.76 12.22 8.54
N ASP A 59 -4.53 13.40 7.94
CA ASP A 59 -4.57 13.54 6.50
C ASP A 59 -3.57 12.59 5.83
N PRO A 60 -3.87 12.03 4.64
CA PRO A 60 -2.91 11.28 3.84
C PRO A 60 -1.63 12.07 3.63
N PHE A 61 -0.49 11.38 3.56
CA PHE A 61 0.77 12.05 3.27
C PHE A 61 0.73 12.73 1.89
N PRO A 62 1.43 13.87 1.70
CA PRO A 62 1.44 14.61 0.43
C PRO A 62 1.75 13.75 -0.79
N GLU A 63 2.63 12.77 -0.63
CA GLU A 63 3.05 11.85 -1.70
C GLU A 63 1.90 10.99 -2.25
N PHE A 64 0.81 10.79 -1.50
CA PHE A 64 -0.38 10.08 -2.00
C PHE A 64 -1.24 10.92 -2.95
N TYR A 65 -1.00 12.23 -3.04
CA TYR A 65 -1.65 13.13 -4.00
C TYR A 65 -0.78 13.45 -5.21
N GLU A 66 0.50 13.06 -5.18
CA GLU A 66 1.39 13.22 -6.32
C GLU A 66 0.95 12.24 -7.42
N ASP A 67 0.89 12.71 -8.66
CA ASP A 67 0.66 11.82 -9.79
C ASP A 67 1.88 10.89 -9.93
N ASP A 68 1.64 9.60 -10.15
CA ASP A 68 2.69 8.59 -10.39
C ASP A 68 3.53 8.88 -11.67
N ASN A 69 3.28 9.99 -12.37
CA ASN A 69 4.06 10.45 -13.51
C ASN A 69 5.30 11.22 -13.04
N PRO A 70 6.52 10.66 -13.21
CA PRO A 70 7.77 11.30 -12.78
C PRO A 70 8.16 12.56 -13.59
N ASP A 71 7.31 13.01 -14.52
CA ASP A 71 7.59 14.12 -15.45
C ASP A 71 6.84 15.43 -15.06
N ASP A 72 5.94 15.40 -14.07
CA ASP A 72 5.21 16.59 -13.59
C ASP A 72 5.91 17.23 -12.37
N THR A 73 7.14 17.67 -12.56
CA THR A 73 7.88 18.45 -11.55
C THR A 73 7.42 19.90 -11.48
N HIS A 74 6.14 20.23 -11.32
CA HIS A 74 5.71 21.61 -11.00
C HIS A 74 4.31 21.70 -10.37
N SER A 75 4.24 21.74 -9.03
CA SER A 75 3.42 22.75 -8.34
C SER A 75 3.84 22.90 -6.88
N SER A 76 4.62 23.95 -6.63
CA SER A 76 4.86 24.47 -5.29
C SER A 76 3.54 24.92 -4.66
N HIS A 77 3.01 24.15 -3.72
CA HIS A 77 2.04 24.67 -2.76
C HIS A 77 2.76 25.61 -1.79
N THR A 78 2.82 26.90 -2.15
CA THR A 78 3.07 27.96 -1.18
C THR A 78 1.78 28.18 -0.36
N PRO A 79 1.81 28.06 0.98
CA PRO A 79 0.66 28.43 1.78
C PRO A 79 0.52 29.96 1.67
N SER A 80 -0.59 30.42 1.09
CA SER A 80 -0.91 31.85 0.99
C SER A 80 -1.27 32.40 2.38
N ASN A 81 -0.27 32.81 3.14
CA ASN A 81 -0.48 33.68 4.31
C ASN A 81 -0.76 35.11 3.80
N ASN A 82 -2.04 35.43 3.56
CA ASN A 82 -2.43 36.82 3.35
C ASN A 82 -2.62 37.50 4.72
N LEU A 83 -1.54 38.14 5.19
CA LEU A 83 -1.64 39.28 6.10
C LEU A 83 -2.08 40.52 5.29
N ASN A 84 -3.11 41.19 5.82
CA ASN A 84 -3.59 42.56 5.56
C ASN A 84 -4.75 42.73 4.55
N ASN A 85 -5.97 42.95 5.07
CA ASN A 85 -6.49 44.31 5.36
C ASN A 85 -7.99 44.27 5.79
N ARG A 86 -8.30 44.51 7.08
CA ARG A 86 -9.09 45.66 7.56
C ARG A 86 -9.15 45.70 9.08
#